data_AF-A0A0N1ETK2-F1
#
_entry.id   AF-A0A0N1ETK2-F1
#
_cell.length_a   1.000
_cell.length_b   1.000
_cell.length_c   1.000
_cell.angle_alpha   90.00
_cell.angle_beta   90.00
_cell.angle_gamma   90.00
#
_symmetry.space_group_name_H-M   'P 1'
#
loop_
_entity.id
_entity.type
_entity.pdbx_description
1 polymer ?
#
loop_
_entity_poly.entity_id
_entity_poly.type
_entity_poly.pdbx_seq_one_letter_code
_entity_poly.pdbx_strand_id
1 'polypeptide(L)'
;MNRLLSRLNIDPYLLLLVSTVGLASVLPARGVWADVAGGMADAGIALLFFLHGAKLSREAILDGARAWKLHLTVACLIFVLFPLIGLGVSAIPGLEPSLATGVLFLTLLPSTVQSSIAFTAIAGGNVAAAVCSASFSNLAGIFLTPVL
;
A
#
# COMPACT_ATOMS: atom_id res chain seq x y z
N MET A 1 9.00 9.51 24.75
CA MET A 1 7.87 9.25 23.81
C MET A 1 7.30 7.83 23.93
N ASN A 2 8.12 6.77 23.79
CA ASN A 2 7.62 5.40 23.59
C ASN A 2 6.79 4.79 24.75
N ARG A 3 7.04 5.14 26.01
CA ARG A 3 6.30 4.57 27.17
C ARG A 3 4.90 5.15 27.40
N LEU A 4 4.64 6.38 26.94
CA LEU A 4 3.32 7.03 27.08
C LEU A 4 2.39 6.61 25.94
N LEU A 5 2.91 6.54 24.71
CA LEU A 5 2.17 6.07 23.53
C LEU A 5 1.79 4.59 23.63
N SER A 6 2.67 3.74 24.18
CA SER A 6 2.39 2.32 24.39
C SER A 6 1.28 2.06 25.41
N ARG A 7 0.98 3.01 26.30
CA ARG A 7 -0.14 2.90 27.25
C ARG A 7 -1.49 3.29 26.63
N LEU A 8 -1.47 3.99 25.49
CA LEU A 8 -2.67 4.40 24.76
C LEU A 8 -2.92 3.53 23.51
N ASN A 9 -2.10 2.49 23.27
CA ASN A 9 -2.14 1.67 22.05
C ASN A 9 -2.03 2.48 20.74
N ILE A 10 -1.45 3.69 20.79
CA ILE A 10 -1.30 4.53 19.59
C ILE A 10 -0.02 4.12 18.87
N ASP A 11 -0.18 3.60 17.65
CA ASP A 11 0.93 3.29 16.76
C ASP A 11 1.64 4.60 16.34
N PRO A 12 2.93 4.77 16.69
CA PRO A 12 3.71 5.94 16.28
C PRO A 12 3.72 6.16 14.77
N TYR A 13 3.67 5.09 13.96
CA TYR A 13 3.63 5.18 12.50
C TYR A 13 2.34 5.83 12.02
N LEU A 14 1.18 5.38 12.52
CA LEU A 14 -0.11 5.98 12.19
C LEU A 14 -0.19 7.44 12.64
N LEU A 15 0.32 7.75 13.84
CA LEU A 15 0.34 9.12 14.34
C LEU A 15 1.18 10.02 13.43
N LEU A 16 2.36 9.58 13.01
CA LEU A 16 3.22 10.33 12.10
C LEU A 16 2.56 10.50 10.72
N LEU A 17 1.91 9.46 10.19
CA LEU A 17 1.21 9.51 8.91
C LEU A 17 0.08 10.55 8.94
N VAL A 18 -0.82 10.46 9.92
CA VAL A 18 -1.94 11.39 10.07
C VAL A 18 -1.44 12.82 10.32
N SER A 19 -0.40 12.98 11.14
CA SER A 19 0.21 14.29 11.39
C SER A 19 0.82 14.90 10.12
N THR A 20 1.46 14.08 9.29
CA THR A 20 2.05 14.52 8.02
C THR A 20 0.98 14.96 7.03
N VAL A 21 -0.11 14.20 6.90
CA VAL A 21 -1.26 14.58 6.08
C VAL A 21 -1.90 15.87 6.58
N GLY A 22 -2.08 16.02 7.89
CA GLY A 22 -2.62 17.22 8.50
C GLY A 22 -1.74 18.45 8.25
N LEU A 23 -0.42 18.31 8.43
CA LEU A 23 0.54 19.36 8.14
C LEU A 23 0.54 19.74 6.65
N ALA A 24 0.57 18.76 5.75
CA ALA A 24 0.54 19.01 4.31
C ALA A 24 -0.76 19.67 3.84
N SER A 25 -1.87 19.44 4.53
CA SER A 25 -3.16 20.07 4.23
C SER A 25 -3.17 21.57 4.55
N VAL A 26 -2.45 22.00 5.59
CA VAL A 26 -2.37 23.41 6.02
C VAL A 26 -1.19 24.14 5.36
N LEU A 27 -0.05 23.46 5.23
CA LEU A 27 1.22 23.96 4.72
C LEU A 27 1.74 23.04 3.61
N PRO A 28 1.10 23.02 2.43
CA PRO A 28 1.55 22.21 1.31
C PRO A 28 2.88 22.74 0.76
N ALA A 29 3.79 21.83 0.41
CA ALA A 29 4.96 22.19 -0.38
C ALA A 29 4.52 22.73 -1.75
N ARG A 30 5.10 23.84 -2.20
CA ARG A 30 4.74 24.52 -3.46
C ARG A 30 5.99 24.87 -4.27
N GLY A 31 5.84 24.92 -5.59
CA GLY A 31 6.92 25.23 -6.51
C GLY A 31 8.10 24.27 -6.35
N VAL A 32 9.32 24.79 -6.35
CA VAL A 32 10.57 24.01 -6.22
C VAL A 32 10.57 23.10 -4.98
N TRP A 33 9.92 23.51 -3.88
CA TRP A 33 9.84 22.70 -2.67
C TRP A 33 8.98 21.45 -2.85
N ALA A 34 8.00 21.46 -3.76
CA ALA A 34 7.22 20.28 -4.10
C ALA A 34 8.09 19.24 -4.83
N ASP A 35 8.94 19.69 -5.76
CA ASP A 35 9.86 18.81 -6.48
C ASP A 35 10.91 18.19 -5.53
N VAL A 36 11.46 19.00 -4.62
CA VAL A 36 12.39 18.51 -3.59
C VAL A 36 11.70 17.50 -2.67
N ALA A 37 10.49 17.78 -2.21
CA ALA A 37 9.73 16.86 -1.36
C ALA A 37 9.41 15.55 -2.09
N GLY A 38 9.06 15.62 -3.38
CA GLY A 38 8.87 14.46 -4.25
C GLY A 38 10.15 13.62 -4.36
N GLY A 39 11.29 14.23 -4.68
CA GLY A 39 12.57 13.54 -4.77
C GLY A 39 12.99 12.88 -3.44
N MET A 40 12.72 13.52 -2.30
CA MET A 40 12.95 12.90 -0.99
C MET A 40 12.02 11.70 -0.75
N ALA A 41 10.75 11.78 -1.16
CA ALA A 41 9.82 10.68 -1.06
C ALA A 41 10.28 9.49 -1.91
N ASP A 42 10.71 9.74 -3.15
CA ASP A 42 11.24 8.71 -4.05
C ASP A 42 12.49 8.04 -3.47
N ALA A 43 13.43 8.84 -2.94
CA ALA A 43 14.62 8.32 -2.28
C ALA A 43 14.26 7.47 -1.04
N GLY A 44 13.27 7.91 -0.26
CA GLY A 44 12.75 7.17 0.89
C GLY A 44 12.12 5.84 0.51
N ILE A 45 11.31 5.83 -0.56
CA ILE A 45 10.70 4.62 -1.14
C ILE A 45 11.81 3.67 -1.61
N ALA A 46 12.77 4.16 -2.40
CA ALA A 46 13.88 3.35 -2.90
C ALA A 46 14.67 2.70 -1.77
N LEU A 47 15.00 3.48 -0.72
CA LEU A 47 15.70 2.97 0.46
C LEU A 47 14.85 1.93 1.21
N LEU A 48 13.54 2.19 1.38
CA LEU A 48 12.64 1.27 2.06
C LEU A 48 12.57 -0.08 1.34
N PHE A 49 12.37 -0.08 0.02
CA PHE A 49 12.35 -1.28 -0.79
C PHE A 49 13.70 -2.00 -0.77
N PHE A 50 14.81 -1.26 -0.85
CA PHE A 50 16.15 -1.81 -0.75
C PHE A 50 16.38 -2.52 0.59
N LEU A 51 16.06 -1.87 1.71
CA LEU A 51 16.22 -2.45 3.05
C LEU A 51 15.31 -3.66 3.25
N HIS A 52 14.06 -3.62 2.78
CA HIS A 52 13.17 -4.79 2.84
C HIS A 52 13.71 -5.94 2.00
N GLY A 53 14.20 -5.67 0.79
CA GLY A 53 14.85 -6.65 -0.09
C GLY A 53 16.11 -7.25 0.54
N ALA A 54 16.97 -6.41 1.11
CA ALA A 54 18.23 -6.82 1.74
C ALA A 54 18.01 -7.70 2.98
N LYS A 55 16.88 -7.57 3.67
CA LYS A 55 16.54 -8.35 4.87
C LYS A 55 16.01 -9.76 4.56
N LEU A 56 15.72 -10.07 3.30
CA LEU A 56 15.15 -11.36 2.90
C LEU A 56 16.24 -12.37 2.56
N SER A 57 16.21 -13.55 3.19
CA SER A 57 17.06 -14.67 2.77
C SER A 57 16.55 -15.25 1.44
N ARG A 58 17.46 -15.80 0.63
CA ARG A 58 17.10 -16.44 -0.64
C ARG A 58 16.06 -17.56 -0.46
N GLU A 59 16.17 -18.32 0.62
CA GLU A 59 15.24 -19.40 0.97
C GLU A 59 13.84 -18.84 1.22
N ALA A 60 13.72 -17.76 2.00
CA ALA A 60 12.45 -17.12 2.29
C ALA A 60 11.76 -16.57 1.02
N ILE A 61 12.54 -16.03 0.07
CA ILE A 61 12.03 -15.58 -1.23
C ILE A 61 11.52 -16.77 -2.06
N LEU A 62 12.26 -17.88 -2.11
CA LEU A 62 11.87 -19.07 -2.86
C LEU A 62 10.60 -19.71 -2.28
N ASP A 63 10.51 -19.83 -0.96
CA ASP A 63 9.33 -20.37 -0.29
C ASP A 63 8.13 -19.42 -0.42
N GLY A 64 8.37 -18.11 -0.31
CA GLY A 64 7.37 -17.08 -0.59
C GLY A 64 6.85 -17.14 -2.02
N ALA A 65 7.73 -17.30 -3.01
CA ALA A 65 7.36 -17.43 -4.42
C ALA A 65 6.57 -18.71 -4.71
N ARG A 66 6.84 -19.80 -3.97
CA ARG A 66 6.10 -21.08 -4.07
C ARG A 66 4.69 -21.04 -3.49
N ALA A 67 4.33 -19.98 -2.75
CA ALA A 67 2.99 -19.79 -2.20
C ALA A 67 1.96 -19.34 -3.27
N TRP A 68 1.89 -20.04 -4.40
CA TRP A 68 1.06 -19.67 -5.56
C TRP A 68 -0.43 -19.52 -5.23
N LYS A 69 -0.95 -20.35 -4.30
CA LYS A 69 -2.33 -20.22 -3.81
C LYS A 69 -2.56 -18.87 -3.14
N LEU A 70 -1.62 -18.43 -2.31
CA LEU A 70 -1.69 -17.12 -1.66
C LEU A 70 -1.63 -16.00 -2.70
N HIS A 71 -0.68 -16.06 -3.64
CA HIS A 71 -0.54 -15.04 -4.69
C HIS A 71 -1.80 -14.93 -5.54
N LEU A 72 -2.39 -16.06 -5.92
CA LEU A 72 -3.62 -16.09 -6.69
C LEU A 72 -4.81 -15.55 -5.89
N THR A 73 -4.95 -15.93 -4.61
CA THR A 73 -5.98 -15.37 -3.73
C THR A 73 -5.83 -13.86 -3.60
N VAL A 74 -4.63 -13.36 -3.33
CA VAL A 74 -4.37 -11.92 -3.20
C VAL A 74 -4.64 -11.20 -4.52
N ALA A 75 -4.21 -11.77 -5.66
CA ALA A 75 -4.48 -11.20 -6.97
C ALA A 75 -5.98 -11.13 -7.30
N CYS A 76 -6.75 -12.18 -6.99
CA CYS A 76 -8.21 -12.17 -7.16
C CYS A 76 -8.88 -11.13 -6.26
N LEU A 77 -8.41 -10.96 -5.03
CA LEU A 77 -8.93 -9.90 -4.18
C LEU A 77 -8.67 -8.52 -4.80
N ILE A 78 -7.42 -8.23 -5.15
CA ILE A 78 -7.00 -6.91 -5.66
C ILE A 78 -7.61 -6.60 -7.02
N PHE A 79 -7.58 -7.53 -7.98
CA PHE A 79 -7.94 -7.25 -9.38
C PHE A 79 -9.31 -7.75 -9.80
N VAL A 80 -10.06 -8.39 -8.90
CA VAL A 80 -11.44 -8.83 -9.18
C VAL A 80 -12.40 -8.33 -8.11
N LEU A 81 -12.20 -8.70 -6.85
CA LEU A 81 -13.15 -8.36 -5.79
C LEU A 81 -13.25 -6.85 -5.57
N PHE A 82 -12.11 -6.15 -5.40
CA PHE A 82 -12.11 -4.71 -5.16
C PHE A 82 -12.70 -3.91 -6.34
N PRO A 83 -12.33 -4.17 -7.61
CA PRO A 83 -12.97 -3.53 -8.76
C PRO A 83 -14.49 -3.76 -8.80
N LEU A 84 -14.97 -4.97 -8.50
CA LEU A 84 -16.41 -5.24 -8.41
C LEU A 84 -17.09 -4.42 -7.30
N ILE A 85 -16.42 -4.25 -6.16
CA ILE A 85 -16.90 -3.35 -5.09
C ILE A 85 -16.93 -1.91 -5.60
N GLY A 86 -15.89 -1.44 -6.31
CA GLY A 86 -15.82 -0.09 -6.87
C GLY A 86 -16.94 0.19 -7.87
N LEU A 87 -17.28 -0.77 -8.72
CA LEU A 87 -18.44 -0.70 -9.62
C LEU A 87 -19.76 -0.63 -8.84
N GLY A 88 -19.89 -1.44 -7.78
CA GLY A 88 -21.04 -1.40 -6.89
C GLY A 88 -21.22 -0.04 -6.19
N VAL A 89 -20.12 0.57 -5.72
CA VAL A 89 -20.14 1.91 -5.13
C VAL A 89 -20.49 2.97 -6.17
N SER A 90 -19.97 2.86 -7.39
CA SER A 90 -20.26 3.78 -8.49
C SER A 90 -21.72 3.75 -8.93
N ALA A 91 -22.45 2.67 -8.63
CA ALA A 91 -23.88 2.53 -8.91
C ALA A 91 -24.80 3.12 -7.83
N ILE A 92 -24.24 3.66 -6.72
CA ILE A 92 -25.03 4.25 -5.64
C ILE A 92 -25.71 5.55 -6.13
N PRO A 93 -27.05 5.67 -6.06
CA PRO A 93 -27.76 6.86 -6.49
C PRO A 93 -27.35 8.09 -5.67
N GLY A 94 -27.10 9.21 -6.34
CA GLY A 94 -26.75 10.48 -5.70
C GLY A 94 -25.26 10.63 -5.35
N LEU A 95 -24.40 9.67 -5.71
CA LEU A 95 -22.96 9.83 -5.63
C LEU A 95 -22.49 10.80 -6.71
N GLU A 96 -21.67 11.78 -6.33
CA GLU A 96 -21.09 12.73 -7.28
C GLU A 96 -20.16 12.00 -8.27
N PRO A 97 -20.24 12.26 -9.58
CA PRO A 97 -19.51 11.48 -10.59
C PRO A 97 -17.98 11.46 -10.44
N SER A 98 -17.37 12.57 -10.02
CA SER A 98 -15.91 12.65 -9.81
C SER A 98 -15.49 11.83 -8.59
N LEU A 99 -16.27 11.83 -7.51
CA LEU A 99 -16.08 10.98 -6.34
C LEU A 99 -16.27 9.50 -6.69
N ALA A 100 -17.29 9.16 -7.47
CA ALA A 100 -17.51 7.79 -7.94
C ALA A 100 -16.29 7.27 -8.72
N THR A 101 -15.78 8.09 -9.64
CA THR A 101 -14.59 7.76 -10.43
C THR A 101 -13.34 7.66 -9.56
N GLY A 102 -13.14 8.56 -8.60
CA GLY A 102 -12.03 8.51 -7.66
C GLY A 102 -12.05 7.25 -6.80
N VAL A 103 -13.23 6.87 -6.27
CA VAL A 103 -13.39 5.63 -5.50
C VAL A 103 -13.15 4.40 -6.38
N LEU A 104 -13.71 4.37 -7.58
CA LEU A 104 -13.47 3.27 -8.53
C LEU A 104 -11.97 3.13 -8.79
N PHE A 105 -11.28 4.23 -9.15
CA PHE A 105 -9.84 4.22 -9.39
C PHE A 105 -9.05 3.66 -8.19
N LEU A 106 -9.38 4.06 -6.96
CA LEU A 106 -8.76 3.52 -5.76
C LEU A 106 -8.91 2.00 -5.63
N THR A 107 -10.04 1.44 -6.08
CA THR A 107 -10.26 -0.01 -6.07
C THR A 107 -9.54 -0.78 -7.18
N LEU A 108 -9.01 -0.08 -8.19
CA LEU A 108 -8.22 -0.68 -9.28
C LEU A 108 -6.71 -0.70 -8.96
N LEU A 109 -6.27 0.03 -7.95
CA LEU A 109 -4.86 0.12 -7.57
C LEU A 109 -4.37 -1.16 -6.88
N PRO A 110 -3.09 -1.53 -7.07
CA PRO A 110 -2.49 -2.67 -6.38
C PRO A 110 -2.35 -2.41 -4.87
N SER A 111 -2.12 -3.48 -4.11
CA SER A 111 -1.93 -3.39 -2.66
C SER A 111 -0.63 -2.65 -2.27
N THR A 112 -0.66 -1.96 -1.13
CA THR A 112 0.53 -1.29 -0.57
C THR A 112 1.51 -2.29 0.03
N VAL A 113 2.78 -2.20 -0.38
CA VAL A 113 3.84 -3.13 0.05
C VAL A 113 4.10 -3.02 1.55
N GLN A 114 4.31 -1.80 2.05
CA GLN A 114 4.70 -1.56 3.44
C GLN A 114 3.63 -2.02 4.46
N SER A 115 2.37 -1.61 4.27
CA SER A 115 1.29 -1.96 5.20
C SER A 115 0.99 -3.46 5.19
N SER A 116 1.03 -4.11 4.01
CA SER A 116 0.80 -5.55 3.89
C SER A 116 1.86 -6.35 4.65
N ILE A 117 3.13 -5.97 4.54
CA ILE A 117 4.26 -6.60 5.25
C ILE A 117 4.11 -6.39 6.76
N ALA A 118 3.86 -5.14 7.19
CA ALA A 118 3.75 -4.79 8.61
C ALA A 118 2.58 -5.53 9.28
N PHE A 119 1.39 -5.52 8.67
CA PHE A 119 0.22 -6.21 9.23
C PHE A 119 0.35 -7.73 9.18
N THR A 120 0.98 -8.29 8.14
CA THR A 120 1.29 -9.73 8.10
C THR A 120 2.24 -10.11 9.23
N ALA A 121 3.28 -9.31 9.48
CA ALA A 121 4.22 -9.55 10.57
C ALA A 121 3.56 -9.46 11.95
N ILE A 122 2.71 -8.45 12.19
CA ILE A 122 1.94 -8.29 13.43
C ILE A 122 0.99 -9.47 13.66
N ALA A 123 0.38 -9.98 12.60
CA ALA A 123 -0.50 -11.14 12.65
C ALA A 123 0.25 -12.49 12.75
N GLY A 124 1.59 -12.49 12.80
CA GLY A 124 2.40 -13.72 12.85
C GLY A 124 2.39 -14.53 11.55
N GLY A 125 2.04 -13.89 10.42
CA GLY A 125 1.97 -14.53 9.11
C GLY A 125 3.31 -14.61 8.37
N ASN A 126 3.27 -15.12 7.14
CA ASN A 126 4.46 -15.27 6.30
C ASN A 126 4.85 -13.94 5.64
N VAL A 127 5.78 -13.21 6.26
CA VAL A 127 6.28 -11.91 5.78
C VAL A 127 6.93 -12.03 4.40
N ALA A 128 7.68 -13.09 4.13
CA ALA A 128 8.35 -13.26 2.85
C ALA A 128 7.36 -13.46 1.70
N ALA A 129 6.32 -14.27 1.93
CA ALA A 129 5.24 -14.44 0.97
C ALA A 129 4.45 -13.13 0.77
N ALA A 130 4.23 -12.34 1.81
CA ALA A 130 3.61 -11.01 1.70
C ALA A 130 4.46 -10.04 0.87
N VAL A 131 5.78 -10.01 1.05
CA VAL A 131 6.68 -9.19 0.21
C VAL A 131 6.60 -9.62 -1.25
N CYS A 132 6.70 -10.92 -1.52
CA CYS A 132 6.59 -11.45 -2.88
C CYS A 132 5.24 -11.10 -3.51
N SER A 133 4.14 -11.34 -2.79
CA SER A 133 2.78 -11.08 -3.27
C SER A 133 2.54 -9.61 -3.59
N ALA A 134 2.95 -8.73 -2.67
CA ALA A 134 2.81 -7.29 -2.87
C ALA A 134 3.68 -6.79 -4.04
N SER A 135 4.88 -7.34 -4.22
CA SER A 135 5.74 -7.01 -5.37
C SER A 135 5.10 -7.47 -6.69
N PHE A 136 4.60 -8.70 -6.76
CA PHE A 136 3.92 -9.23 -7.94
C PHE A 136 2.67 -8.43 -8.27
N SER A 137 1.84 -8.07 -7.27
CA SER A 137 0.64 -7.27 -7.52
C SER A 137 0.98 -5.85 -8.00
N ASN A 138 2.03 -5.21 -7.47
CA ASN A 138 2.43 -3.88 -7.93
C ASN A 138 2.94 -3.92 -9.38
N LEU A 139 3.75 -4.92 -9.74
CA LEU A 139 4.21 -5.10 -11.13
C LEU A 139 3.03 -5.42 -12.07
N ALA A 140 2.12 -6.30 -11.66
CA ALA A 140 0.93 -6.62 -12.44
C ALA A 140 0.01 -5.39 -12.58
N GLY A 141 -0.13 -4.58 -11.54
CA GLY A 141 -0.95 -3.38 -11.51
C GLY A 141 -0.55 -2.34 -12.57
N ILE A 142 0.74 -2.24 -12.92
CA ILE A 142 1.21 -1.35 -14.01
C ILE A 142 0.47 -1.64 -15.32
N PHE A 143 0.11 -2.90 -15.58
CA PHE A 143 -0.57 -3.32 -16.80
C PHE A 143 -2.07 -3.57 -16.60
N LEU A 144 -2.48 -4.09 -15.44
CA LEU A 144 -3.87 -4.44 -15.16
C LEU A 144 -4.72 -3.21 -14.84
N THR A 145 -4.22 -2.27 -14.02
CA THR A 145 -4.99 -1.09 -13.61
C THR A 145 -5.44 -0.21 -14.78
N PRO A 146 -4.65 0.02 -15.86
CA PRO A 146 -5.14 0.76 -17.03
C PRO A 146 -6.15 0.01 -17.91
N VAL A 147 -6.21 -1.33 -17.80
CA VAL A 147 -7.09 -2.18 -18.60
C VAL A 147 -8.45 -2.40 -17.91
N LEU A 148 -8.44 -2.42 -16.58
CA LEU A 148 -9.63 -2.47 -15.73
C LEU A 148 -10.35 -1.12 -15.70
#